data_AF-A0A0N5AD20-F1
#
_entry.id   AF-A0A0N5AD20-F1
#
_cell.length_a   1.000
_cell.length_b   1.000
_cell.length_c   1.000
_cell.angle_alpha   90.00
_cell.angle_beta   90.00
_cell.angle_gamma   90.00
#
_symmetry.space_group_name_H-M   'P 1'
#
loop_
_entity.id
_entity.type
_entity.pdbx_description
1 polymer ?
#
loop_
_entity_poly.entity_id
_entity_poly.type
_entity_poly.pdbx_seq_one_letter_code
_entity_poly.pdbx_strand_id
1 'polypeptide(L)'
;MVDAQNGVMQSSTNSSGIEVVYGTVGSLGSTDESRVMSDKVQMLASSIYKEFERMIEKNGEDSVKNLMPLVVNVLESLDLAYLEKEEFFVDLEMLKEDNEQLMTQYEREKQLRRAQDQKCLEIEDTLMEQNRELESKIESLESIMRMLELKAKNAADHASRLEEREADQKSEFDKLHDRYNVLLRTHIDHMERTKYLLGNEKFDMLQNMPLPSSQVRNKLGMTTSLYAGPIRGVSDIISAQMSQSTTMDVNLANHISSETDWQEEFGETGADILQSIRENSNTETVVDESKMDDDNKSSVEVTCAENVEPERVDNDDTLGTDLTGRTL
;
A
#
# COMPACT_ATOMS: atom_id res chain seq x y z
N MET A 1 5.54 45.60 14.72
CA MET A 1 5.52 44.57 15.77
C MET A 1 5.73 43.25 15.06
N VAL A 2 6.91 42.66 15.28
CA VAL A 2 7.35 41.29 14.98
C VAL A 2 7.41 40.88 13.50
N ASP A 3 8.56 41.17 12.89
CA ASP A 3 9.15 40.40 11.80
C ASP A 3 9.63 39.05 12.32
N ALA A 4 9.32 37.95 11.62
CA ALA A 4 9.99 36.67 11.79
C ALA A 4 10.06 35.94 10.45
N GLN A 5 11.28 35.88 9.91
CA GLN A 5 11.69 35.20 8.70
C GLN A 5 11.54 33.69 8.84
N ASN A 6 10.91 33.04 7.85
CA ASN A 6 10.83 31.59 7.73
C ASN A 6 11.97 31.11 6.82
N GLY A 7 13.06 30.65 7.43
CA GLY A 7 14.22 30.09 6.75
C GLY A 7 14.04 28.59 6.53
N VAL A 8 13.84 28.19 5.27
CA VAL A 8 13.84 26.79 4.82
C VAL A 8 15.28 26.27 4.84
N MET A 9 15.61 25.41 5.81
CA MET A 9 16.88 24.68 5.80
C MET A 9 16.72 23.39 4.98
N GLN A 10 17.19 23.43 3.74
CA GLN A 10 17.50 22.23 2.96
C GLN A 10 18.83 21.67 3.47
N SER A 11 18.80 20.51 4.14
CA SER A 11 20.01 19.78 4.48
C SER A 11 20.47 18.99 3.27
N SER A 12 21.25 19.64 2.40
CA SER A 12 22.10 18.94 1.45
C SER A 12 23.06 18.03 2.21
N THR A 13 23.06 16.75 1.90
CA THR A 13 24.12 15.81 2.27
C THR A 13 25.39 16.19 1.52
N ASN A 14 26.08 17.23 1.98
CA ASN A 14 27.42 17.51 1.53
C ASN A 14 28.37 16.76 2.48
N SER A 15 28.64 15.51 2.14
CA SER A 15 29.77 14.76 2.71
C SER A 15 31.06 15.38 2.15
N SER A 16 31.37 16.58 2.61
CA SER A 16 32.70 17.16 2.49
C SER A 16 33.48 16.60 3.65
N GLY A 17 34.34 15.61 3.37
CA GLY A 17 35.34 15.14 4.31
C GLY A 17 36.05 16.36 4.88
N ILE A 18 35.90 16.56 6.19
CA ILE A 18 36.77 17.46 6.94
C ILE A 18 38.13 16.76 6.95
N GLU A 19 38.91 17.07 5.92
CA GLU A 19 40.35 16.91 5.94
C GLU A 19 40.85 17.85 7.04
N VAL A 20 41.02 17.31 8.25
CA VAL A 20 41.83 17.97 9.27
C VAL A 20 43.27 17.89 8.76
N VAL A 21 43.62 18.88 7.95
CA VAL A 21 44.98 19.16 7.52
C VAL A 21 45.76 19.50 8.79
N TYR A 22 46.43 18.50 9.36
CA TYR A 22 47.53 18.70 10.31
C TYR A 22 48.68 19.36 9.56
N GLY A 23 48.52 20.65 9.32
CA GLY A 23 49.53 21.52 8.76
C GLY A 23 50.33 22.15 9.88
N THR A 24 51.62 21.83 9.89
CA THR A 24 52.73 22.68 10.29
C THR A 24 52.90 23.00 11.79
N VAL A 25 53.85 22.31 12.45
CA VAL A 25 54.99 22.93 13.17
C VAL A 25 56.13 21.91 13.37
N GLY A 26 56.42 21.09 12.35
CA GLY A 26 57.64 20.30 12.33
C GLY A 26 58.81 21.11 11.77
N SER A 27 59.17 22.21 12.43
CA SER A 27 60.38 23.00 12.11
C SER A 27 61.62 22.19 12.52
N LEU A 28 61.88 21.11 11.80
CA LEU A 28 63.11 20.36 11.88
C LEU A 28 64.20 21.16 11.16
N GLY A 29 65.13 21.71 11.94
CA GLY A 29 66.44 22.14 11.45
C GLY A 29 66.56 23.63 11.15
N SER A 30 66.49 24.47 12.19
CA SER A 30 67.18 25.76 12.14
C SER A 30 67.83 26.06 13.49
N THR A 31 69.17 25.95 13.47
CA THR A 31 70.14 26.66 14.32
C THR A 31 70.09 26.44 15.82
N ASP A 32 71.07 25.67 16.29
CA ASP A 32 71.58 25.52 17.67
C ASP A 32 72.18 26.83 18.25
N GLU A 33 71.70 27.99 17.84
CA GLU A 33 72.23 29.30 18.24
C GLU A 33 71.10 30.15 18.81
N SER A 34 71.10 30.29 20.14
CA SER A 34 70.11 30.98 20.98
C SER A 34 68.94 30.12 21.49
N ARG A 35 69.24 28.98 22.13
CA ARG A 35 68.36 28.45 23.17
C ARG A 35 68.42 29.39 24.38
N VAL A 36 67.29 30.00 24.74
CA VAL A 36 67.19 30.87 25.92
C VAL A 36 67.11 29.95 27.14
N MET A 37 68.16 29.93 27.96
CA MET A 37 68.16 29.20 29.23
C MET A 37 67.01 29.70 30.12
N SER A 38 66.47 28.81 30.95
CA SER A 38 65.45 29.18 31.92
C SER A 38 65.93 30.35 32.78
N ASP A 39 65.11 31.40 32.93
CA ASP A 39 65.43 32.59 33.74
C ASP A 39 65.92 32.21 35.15
N LYS A 40 65.37 31.11 35.70
CA LYS A 40 65.77 30.58 37.01
C LYS A 40 67.18 29.98 36.99
N VAL A 41 67.53 29.23 35.94
CA VAL A 41 68.87 28.65 35.76
C VAL A 41 69.89 29.75 35.49
N GLN A 42 69.52 30.78 34.71
CA GLN A 42 70.34 31.96 34.46
C GLN A 42 70.67 32.73 35.74
N MET A 43 69.67 32.95 36.60
CA MET A 43 69.87 33.60 37.90
C MET A 43 70.76 32.77 38.83
N LEU A 44 70.55 31.45 38.88
CA LEU A 44 71.38 30.54 39.67
C LEU A 44 72.82 30.51 39.17
N ALA A 45 73.04 30.36 37.86
CA ALA A 45 74.34 30.43 37.22
C ALA A 45 75.04 31.74 37.57
N SER A 46 74.35 32.88 37.41
CA SER A 46 74.89 34.21 37.75
C SER A 46 75.30 34.34 39.22
N SER A 47 74.54 33.74 40.15
CA SER A 47 74.88 33.73 41.58
C SER A 47 76.08 32.83 41.89
N ILE A 48 76.14 31.67 41.25
CA ILE A 48 77.21 30.68 41.43
C ILE A 48 78.54 31.22 40.88
N TYR A 49 78.54 31.82 39.68
CA TYR A 49 79.76 32.40 39.09
C TYR A 49 80.31 33.57 39.92
N LYS A 50 79.44 34.42 40.49
CA LYS A 50 79.86 35.48 41.43
C LYS A 50 80.48 34.94 42.73
N GLU A 51 80.08 33.76 43.17
CA GLU A 51 80.69 33.10 44.34
C GLU A 51 82.05 32.49 43.97
N PHE A 52 82.14 31.86 42.78
CA PHE A 52 83.42 31.35 42.27
C PHE A 52 84.45 32.44 42.06
N GLU A 53 84.06 33.62 41.58
CA GLU A 53 84.95 34.77 41.47
C GLU A 53 85.54 35.15 42.83
N ARG A 54 84.71 35.27 43.88
CA ARG A 54 85.18 35.50 45.27
C ARG A 54 86.06 34.37 45.82
N MET A 55 85.82 33.12 45.42
CA MET A 55 86.62 31.98 45.85
C MET A 55 88.00 31.95 45.17
N ILE A 56 88.07 32.33 43.89
CA ILE A 56 89.33 32.48 43.15
C ILE A 56 90.17 33.60 43.77
N GLU A 57 89.56 34.74 44.12
CA GLU A 57 90.25 35.87 44.76
C GLU A 57 90.92 35.51 46.10
N LYS A 58 90.28 34.65 46.91
CA LYS A 58 90.81 34.28 48.24
C LYS A 58 91.71 33.05 48.24
N ASN A 59 91.42 32.05 47.42
CA ASN A 59 91.99 30.71 47.50
C ASN A 59 92.74 30.28 46.23
N GLY A 60 92.79 31.12 45.20
CA GLY A 60 93.45 30.83 43.93
C GLY A 60 92.60 29.96 42.99
N GLU A 61 92.92 30.02 41.70
CA GLU A 61 92.16 29.39 40.61
C GLU A 61 92.06 27.86 40.72
N ASP A 62 93.12 27.20 41.20
CA ASP A 62 93.18 25.74 41.32
C ASP A 62 92.10 25.17 42.25
N SER A 63 91.54 25.99 43.16
CA SER A 63 90.45 25.60 44.06
C SER A 63 89.12 25.32 43.34
N VAL A 64 88.90 25.90 42.14
CA VAL A 64 87.62 25.79 41.40
C VAL A 64 87.75 24.95 40.13
N LYS A 65 88.97 24.77 39.62
CA LYS A 65 89.27 24.19 38.30
C LYS A 65 88.56 22.87 37.98
N ASN A 66 88.48 21.95 38.94
CA ASN A 66 87.81 20.66 38.76
C ASN A 66 86.31 20.70 39.10
N LEU A 67 85.86 21.71 39.86
CA LEU A 67 84.47 21.86 40.28
C LEU A 67 83.63 22.58 39.22
N MET A 68 84.22 23.53 38.50
CA MET A 68 83.52 24.33 37.48
C MET A 68 82.86 23.46 36.40
N PRO A 69 83.51 22.43 35.80
CA PRO A 69 82.85 21.58 34.80
C PRO A 69 81.67 20.78 35.36
N LEU A 70 81.75 20.34 36.62
CA LEU A 70 80.65 19.62 37.28
C LEU A 70 79.43 20.53 37.48
N VAL A 71 79.67 21.77 37.90
CA VAL A 71 78.59 22.75 38.12
C VAL A 71 77.98 23.21 36.81
N VAL A 72 78.77 23.39 35.75
CA VAL A 72 78.27 23.64 34.39
C VAL A 72 77.38 22.49 33.94
N ASN A 73 77.83 21.24 34.06
CA ASN A 73 77.03 20.07 33.68
C ASN A 73 75.71 19.95 34.49
N VAL A 74 75.73 20.32 35.77
CA VAL A 74 74.51 20.36 36.60
C VAL A 74 73.56 21.47 36.14
N LEU A 75 74.07 22.65 35.79
CA LEU A 75 73.26 23.76 35.27
C LEU A 75 72.66 23.43 33.90
N GLU A 76 73.43 22.81 33.00
CA GLU A 76 72.95 22.31 31.70
C GLU A 76 71.89 21.22 31.88
N SER A 77 72.11 20.25 32.77
CA SER A 77 71.14 19.21 33.08
C SER A 77 69.84 19.78 33.68
N LEU A 78 69.97 20.82 34.53
CA LEU A 78 68.81 21.50 35.10
C LEU A 78 68.04 22.30 34.04
N ASP A 79 68.74 22.95 33.12
CA ASP A 79 68.13 23.69 32.01
C ASP A 79 67.35 22.75 31.08
N LEU A 80 67.94 21.61 30.73
CA LEU A 80 67.26 20.56 29.98
C LEU A 80 65.99 20.07 30.70
N ALA A 81 66.05 19.86 32.01
CA ALA A 81 64.88 19.45 32.79
C ALA A 81 63.78 20.53 32.84
N TYR A 82 64.14 21.82 32.79
CA TYR A 82 63.14 22.90 32.68
C TYR A 82 62.47 22.93 31.31
N LEU A 83 63.23 22.70 30.24
CA LEU A 83 62.69 22.63 28.87
C LEU A 83 61.76 21.44 28.70
N GLU A 84 62.17 20.25 29.14
CA GLU A 84 61.33 19.05 29.12
C GLU A 84 60.03 19.25 29.92
N LYS A 85 60.11 19.93 31.06
CA LYS A 85 58.92 20.29 31.85
C LYS A 85 57.97 21.21 31.09
N GLU A 86 58.48 22.20 30.37
CA GLU A 86 57.67 23.15 29.60
C GLU A 86 56.98 22.45 28.42
N GLU A 87 57.71 21.55 27.73
CA GLU A 87 57.16 20.68 26.70
C GLU A 87 56.01 19.81 27.25
N PHE A 88 56.22 19.13 28.38
CA PHE A 88 55.15 18.38 29.03
C PHE A 88 53.96 19.23 29.46
N PHE A 89 54.19 20.51 29.81
CA PHE A 89 53.11 21.42 30.16
C PHE A 89 52.24 21.76 28.95
N VAL A 90 52.86 21.96 27.78
CA VAL A 90 52.16 22.19 26.51
C VAL A 90 51.36 20.95 26.11
N ASP A 91 51.98 19.76 26.15
CA ASP A 91 51.30 18.50 25.83
C ASP A 91 50.09 18.23 26.73
N LEU A 92 50.23 18.50 28.02
CA LEU A 92 49.15 18.35 28.99
C LEU A 92 47.99 19.30 28.68
N GLU A 93 48.28 20.53 28.27
CA GLU A 93 47.24 21.50 27.92
C GLU A 93 46.54 21.14 26.60
N MET A 94 47.27 20.67 25.58
CA MET A 94 46.66 20.14 24.35
C MET A 94 45.74 18.95 24.65
N LEU A 95 46.18 18.01 25.48
CA LEU A 95 45.36 16.85 25.87
C LEU A 95 44.11 17.24 26.64
N LYS A 96 44.16 18.31 27.46
CA LYS A 96 42.95 18.83 28.12
C LYS A 96 41.98 19.45 27.12
N GLU A 97 42.47 20.24 26.17
CA GLU A 97 41.64 20.84 25.15
C GLU A 97 40.96 19.77 24.28
N ASP A 98 41.70 18.74 23.86
CA ASP A 98 41.16 17.59 23.15
C ASP A 98 40.09 16.85 23.96
N ASN A 99 40.31 16.70 25.28
CA ASN A 99 39.33 16.08 26.17
C ASN A 99 38.04 16.92 26.28
N GLU A 100 38.15 18.24 26.39
CA GLU A 100 37.00 19.15 26.44
C GLU A 100 36.20 19.13 25.14
N GLN A 101 36.89 19.11 24.00
CA GLN A 101 36.25 18.93 22.69
C GLN A 101 35.52 17.58 22.60
N LEU A 102 36.17 16.50 23.02
CA LEU A 102 35.59 15.16 23.02
C LEU A 102 34.34 15.09 23.92
N MET A 103 34.38 15.72 25.09
CA MET A 103 33.23 15.80 26.00
C MET A 103 32.07 16.57 25.36
N THR A 104 32.35 17.70 24.70
CA THR A 104 31.32 18.49 24.00
C THR A 104 30.67 17.70 22.87
N GLN A 105 31.46 16.98 22.06
CA GLN A 105 30.94 16.13 20.99
C GLN A 105 30.12 14.96 21.54
N TYR A 106 30.60 14.31 22.60
CA TYR A 106 29.86 13.25 23.27
C TYR A 106 28.51 13.73 23.77
N GLU A 107 28.44 14.91 24.39
CA GLU A 107 27.17 15.48 24.86
C GLU A 107 26.21 15.80 23.72
N ARG A 108 26.72 16.34 22.61
CA ARG A 108 25.93 16.61 21.39
C ARG A 108 25.36 15.30 20.82
N GLU A 109 26.20 14.29 20.63
CA GLU A 109 25.79 13.00 20.09
C GLU A 109 24.77 12.31 21.01
N LYS A 110 24.99 12.38 22.32
CA LYS A 110 24.06 11.85 23.32
C LYS A 110 22.69 12.53 23.25
N GLN A 111 22.63 13.83 22.99
CA GLN A 111 21.37 14.56 22.80
C GLN A 111 20.68 14.15 21.48
N LEU A 112 21.44 14.08 20.38
CA LEU A 112 20.93 13.64 19.09
C LEU A 112 20.37 12.21 19.15
N ARG A 113 21.08 11.31 19.85
CA ARG A 113 20.62 9.94 20.02
C ARG A 113 19.31 9.86 20.78
N ARG A 114 19.16 10.59 21.89
CA ARG A 114 17.88 10.66 22.62
C ARG A 114 16.75 11.23 21.78
N ALA A 115 17.01 12.27 20.98
CA ALA A 115 16.01 12.85 20.10
C ALA A 115 15.59 11.87 18.99
N GLN A 116 16.54 11.10 18.45
CA GLN A 116 16.26 10.06 17.48
C GLN A 116 15.45 8.91 18.09
N ASP A 117 15.83 8.44 19.28
CA ASP A 117 15.10 7.37 19.98
C ASP A 117 13.66 7.81 20.29
N GLN A 118 13.46 9.06 20.73
CA GLN A 118 12.12 9.64 20.95
C GLN A 118 11.30 9.69 19.66
N LYS A 119 11.89 10.14 18.55
CA LYS A 119 11.23 10.18 17.25
C LYS A 119 10.87 8.77 16.75
N CYS A 120 11.71 7.77 17.05
CA CYS A 120 11.43 6.39 16.71
C CYS A 120 10.18 5.88 17.44
N LEU A 121 10.07 6.15 18.74
CA LEU A 121 8.90 5.80 19.54
C LEU A 121 7.62 6.45 19.01
N GLU A 122 7.66 7.73 18.66
CA GLU A 122 6.50 8.45 18.10
C GLU A 122 6.03 7.86 16.76
N ILE A 123 6.97 7.44 15.91
CA ILE A 123 6.67 6.76 14.64
C ILE A 123 6.07 5.37 14.91
N GLU A 124 6.63 4.61 15.85
CA GLU A 124 6.10 3.30 16.23
C GLU A 124 4.67 3.40 16.77
N ASP A 125 4.39 4.38 17.64
CA ASP A 125 3.04 4.64 18.16
C ASP A 125 2.04 4.98 17.03
N THR A 126 2.45 5.85 16.10
CA THR A 126 1.62 6.21 14.94
C THR A 126 1.34 5.01 14.05
N LEU A 127 2.34 4.17 13.79
CA LEU A 127 2.18 2.96 12.99
C LEU A 127 1.28 1.92 13.69
N MET A 128 1.38 1.79 15.02
CA MET A 128 0.50 0.92 15.80
C MET A 128 -0.95 1.39 15.73
N GLU A 129 -1.19 2.70 15.79
CA GLU A 129 -2.53 3.27 15.66
C GLU A 129 -3.11 3.04 14.25
N GLN A 130 -2.33 3.30 13.20
CA GLN A 130 -2.73 3.04 11.81
C GLN A 130 -3.03 1.56 11.55
N ASN A 131 -2.20 0.65 12.06
CA ASN A 131 -2.44 -0.80 11.95
C ASN A 131 -3.76 -1.19 12.63
N ARG A 132 -4.02 -0.67 13.84
CA ARG A 132 -5.27 -0.93 14.56
C ARG A 132 -6.50 -0.41 13.80
N GLU A 133 -6.39 0.76 13.17
CA GLU A 133 -7.47 1.30 12.33
C GLU A 133 -7.71 0.44 11.09
N LEU A 134 -6.64 -0.01 10.42
CA LEU A 134 -6.74 -0.90 9.26
C LEU A 134 -7.33 -2.26 9.64
N GLU A 135 -6.94 -2.84 10.77
CA GLU A 135 -7.54 -4.07 11.31
C GLU A 135 -9.05 -3.89 11.53
N SER A 136 -9.47 -2.78 12.15
CA SER A 136 -10.89 -2.46 12.33
C SER A 136 -11.65 -2.33 10.99
N LYS A 137 -11.03 -1.71 9.98
CA LYS A 137 -11.60 -1.63 8.62
C LYS A 137 -11.74 -3.02 8.00
N ILE A 138 -10.75 -3.88 8.15
CA ILE A 138 -10.79 -5.28 7.67
C ILE A 138 -11.97 -6.01 8.32
N GLU A 139 -12.09 -5.97 9.65
CA GLU A 139 -13.20 -6.61 10.37
C GLU A 139 -14.58 -6.14 9.87
N SER A 140 -14.71 -4.83 9.60
CA SER A 140 -15.95 -4.26 9.06
C SER A 140 -16.26 -4.78 7.64
N LEU A 141 -15.25 -4.84 6.76
CA LEU A 141 -15.39 -5.33 5.39
C LEU A 141 -15.71 -6.84 5.38
N GLU A 142 -15.10 -7.63 6.25
CA GLU A 142 -15.42 -9.04 6.42
C GLU A 142 -16.88 -9.27 6.84
N SER A 143 -17.41 -8.41 7.71
CA SER A 143 -18.82 -8.45 8.11
C SER A 143 -19.76 -8.14 6.94
N ILE A 144 -19.43 -7.11 6.14
CA ILE A 144 -20.20 -6.75 4.93
C ILE A 144 -20.14 -7.89 3.91
N MET A 145 -18.96 -8.47 3.69
CA MET A 145 -18.78 -9.59 2.76
C MET A 145 -19.67 -10.77 3.16
N ARG A 146 -19.65 -11.20 4.43
CA ARG A 146 -20.53 -12.27 4.94
C ARG A 146 -22.01 -11.97 4.73
N MET A 147 -22.42 -10.70 4.90
CA MET A 147 -23.81 -10.29 4.66
C MET A 147 -24.17 -10.36 3.16
N LEU A 148 -23.29 -9.88 2.28
CA LEU A 148 -23.51 -9.91 0.84
C LEU A 148 -23.53 -11.34 0.29
N GLU A 149 -22.69 -12.22 0.81
CA GLU A 149 -22.71 -13.66 0.50
C GLU A 149 -24.08 -14.28 0.84
N LEU A 150 -24.62 -13.96 2.02
CA LEU A 150 -25.94 -14.43 2.41
C LEU A 150 -27.03 -13.87 1.49
N LYS A 151 -26.98 -12.57 1.15
CA LYS A 151 -27.92 -11.96 0.21
C LYS A 151 -27.85 -12.58 -1.18
N ALA A 152 -26.65 -12.83 -1.70
CA ALA A 152 -26.43 -13.48 -2.99
C ALA A 152 -27.00 -14.90 -3.00
N LYS A 153 -26.78 -15.65 -1.91
CA LYS A 153 -27.34 -17.00 -1.74
C LYS A 153 -28.87 -16.99 -1.72
N ASN A 154 -29.48 -16.04 -1.00
CA ASN A 154 -30.94 -15.91 -0.95
C ASN A 154 -31.52 -15.52 -2.31
N ALA A 155 -30.86 -14.60 -3.03
CA ALA A 155 -31.28 -14.21 -4.38
C ALA A 155 -31.18 -15.38 -5.37
N ALA A 156 -30.11 -16.18 -5.30
CA ALA A 156 -29.94 -17.37 -6.12
C ALA A 156 -31.02 -18.44 -5.84
N ASP A 157 -31.37 -18.66 -4.58
CA ASP A 157 -32.47 -19.57 -4.21
C ASP A 157 -33.81 -19.08 -4.78
N HIS A 158 -34.10 -17.78 -4.65
CA HIS A 158 -35.32 -17.21 -5.21
C HIS A 158 -35.37 -17.32 -6.74
N ALA A 159 -34.26 -17.06 -7.43
CA ALA A 159 -34.16 -17.24 -8.88
C ALA A 159 -34.43 -18.70 -9.29
N SER A 160 -33.83 -19.66 -8.59
CA SER A 160 -34.07 -21.10 -8.87
C SER A 160 -35.54 -21.49 -8.72
N ARG A 161 -36.23 -20.96 -7.71
CA ARG A 161 -37.68 -21.20 -7.49
C ARG A 161 -38.57 -20.54 -8.55
N LEU A 162 -38.10 -19.47 -9.20
CA LEU A 162 -38.78 -18.87 -10.34
C LEU A 162 -38.57 -19.69 -11.61
N GLU A 163 -37.33 -20.12 -11.86
CA GLU A 163 -36.99 -20.98 -13.00
C GLU A 163 -37.77 -22.30 -12.98
N GLU A 164 -37.95 -22.92 -11.82
CA GLU A 164 -38.80 -24.13 -11.68
C GLU A 164 -40.25 -23.86 -12.07
N ARG A 165 -40.83 -22.74 -11.62
CA ARG A 165 -42.20 -22.34 -11.98
C ARG A 165 -42.34 -22.03 -13.47
N GLU A 166 -41.36 -21.39 -14.07
CA GLU A 166 -41.33 -21.15 -15.52
C GLU A 166 -41.27 -22.48 -16.29
N ALA A 167 -40.43 -23.41 -15.85
CA ALA A 167 -40.31 -24.73 -16.46
C ALA A 167 -41.63 -25.54 -16.38
N ASP A 168 -42.32 -25.48 -15.24
CA ASP A 168 -43.63 -26.10 -15.07
C ASP A 168 -44.67 -25.49 -16.02
N GLN A 169 -44.76 -24.16 -16.08
CA GLN A 169 -45.68 -23.46 -16.99
C GLN A 169 -45.41 -23.80 -18.46
N LYS A 170 -44.13 -23.85 -18.84
CA LYS A 170 -43.73 -24.27 -20.19
C LYS A 170 -44.15 -25.70 -20.49
N SER A 171 -43.97 -26.62 -19.54
CA SER A 171 -44.44 -28.00 -19.68
C SER A 171 -45.97 -28.10 -19.84
N GLU A 172 -46.73 -27.32 -19.06
CA GLU A 172 -48.18 -27.25 -19.18
C GLU A 172 -48.64 -26.69 -20.52
N PHE A 173 -47.96 -25.64 -21.00
CA PHE A 173 -48.19 -25.05 -22.31
C PHE A 173 -47.94 -26.08 -23.42
N ASP A 174 -46.81 -26.79 -23.39
CA ASP A 174 -46.48 -27.82 -24.38
C ASP A 174 -47.54 -28.94 -24.38
N LYS A 175 -47.97 -29.42 -23.21
CA LYS A 175 -49.06 -30.41 -23.09
C LYS A 175 -50.38 -29.90 -23.70
N LEU A 176 -50.72 -28.64 -23.45
CA LEU A 176 -51.93 -28.03 -23.99
C LEU A 176 -51.83 -27.88 -25.52
N HIS A 177 -50.66 -27.47 -26.01
CA HIS A 177 -50.36 -27.36 -27.43
C HIS A 177 -50.47 -28.71 -28.13
N ASP A 178 -49.92 -29.78 -27.54
CA ASP A 178 -50.04 -31.14 -28.08
C ASP A 178 -51.50 -31.59 -28.16
N ARG A 179 -52.28 -31.36 -27.10
CA ARG A 179 -53.71 -31.67 -27.10
C ARG A 179 -54.48 -30.88 -28.17
N TYR A 180 -54.16 -29.60 -28.33
CA TYR A 180 -54.75 -28.76 -29.36
C TYR A 180 -54.41 -29.28 -30.77
N ASN A 181 -53.16 -29.65 -31.02
CA ASN A 181 -52.72 -30.24 -32.29
C ASN A 181 -53.47 -31.55 -32.60
N VAL A 182 -53.67 -32.42 -31.61
CA VAL A 182 -54.46 -33.65 -31.78
C VAL A 182 -55.91 -33.33 -32.13
N LEU A 183 -56.53 -32.35 -31.46
CA LEU A 183 -57.89 -31.92 -31.75
C LEU A 183 -58.01 -31.38 -33.18
N LEU A 184 -57.04 -30.58 -33.62
CA LEU A 184 -56.99 -30.03 -34.97
C LEU A 184 -56.89 -31.14 -36.03
N ARG A 185 -55.97 -32.10 -35.86
CA ARG A 185 -55.86 -33.26 -36.76
C ARG A 185 -57.18 -34.03 -36.83
N THR A 186 -57.80 -34.30 -35.68
CA THR A 186 -59.10 -34.98 -35.61
C THR A 186 -60.21 -34.20 -36.34
N HIS A 187 -60.20 -32.88 -36.24
CA HIS A 187 -61.15 -32.02 -36.96
C HIS A 187 -60.95 -32.07 -38.47
N ILE A 188 -59.69 -32.00 -38.94
CA ILE A 188 -59.34 -32.14 -40.35
C ILE A 188 -59.81 -33.50 -40.87
N ASP A 189 -59.49 -34.59 -40.18
CA ASP A 189 -59.93 -35.95 -40.55
C ASP A 189 -61.46 -36.07 -40.62
N HIS A 190 -62.19 -35.36 -39.74
CA HIS A 190 -63.64 -35.31 -39.79
C HIS A 190 -64.16 -34.52 -41.00
N MET A 191 -63.55 -33.37 -41.31
CA MET A 191 -63.89 -32.57 -42.48
C MET A 191 -63.63 -33.34 -43.77
N GLU A 192 -62.49 -34.02 -43.89
CA GLU A 192 -62.16 -34.85 -45.04
C GLU A 192 -63.14 -36.00 -45.24
N ARG A 193 -63.51 -36.70 -44.15
CA ARG A 193 -64.58 -37.72 -44.19
C ARG A 193 -65.92 -37.14 -44.64
N THR A 194 -66.28 -35.94 -44.15
CA THR A 194 -67.53 -35.27 -44.54
C THR A 194 -67.51 -34.84 -46.01
N LYS A 195 -66.38 -34.31 -46.47
CA LYS A 195 -66.13 -33.94 -47.87
C LYS A 195 -66.26 -35.14 -48.80
N TYR A 196 -65.69 -36.27 -48.40
CA TYR A 196 -65.79 -37.53 -49.14
C TYR A 196 -67.25 -38.03 -49.23
N LEU A 197 -68.00 -37.95 -48.13
CA LEU A 197 -69.41 -38.39 -48.08
C LEU A 197 -70.37 -37.49 -48.87
N LEU A 198 -70.17 -36.17 -48.85
CA LEU A 198 -71.11 -35.19 -49.44
C LEU A 198 -70.79 -34.87 -50.91
N GLY A 199 -69.59 -35.20 -51.39
CA GLY A 199 -69.08 -34.90 -52.72
C GLY A 199 -68.44 -33.51 -52.79
N ASN A 200 -67.34 -33.41 -53.55
CA ASN A 200 -66.44 -32.24 -53.60
C ASN A 200 -67.19 -30.91 -53.84
N GLU A 201 -68.13 -30.90 -54.79
CA GLU A 201 -68.87 -29.71 -55.22
C GLU A 201 -69.84 -29.18 -54.15
N LYS A 202 -70.50 -30.09 -53.41
CA LYS A 202 -71.46 -29.72 -52.37
C LYS A 202 -70.76 -29.29 -51.07
N PHE A 203 -69.59 -29.85 -50.80
CA PHE A 203 -68.78 -29.51 -49.64
C PHE A 203 -68.15 -28.12 -49.74
N ASP A 204 -67.54 -27.78 -50.90
CA ASP A 204 -66.93 -26.47 -51.12
C ASP A 204 -67.96 -25.32 -51.08
N MET A 205 -69.21 -25.58 -51.46
CA MET A 205 -70.31 -24.62 -51.34
C MET A 205 -70.70 -24.33 -49.88
N LEU A 206 -70.60 -25.31 -48.98
CA LEU A 206 -70.90 -25.16 -47.55
C LEU A 206 -69.76 -24.52 -46.77
N GLN A 207 -68.51 -24.78 -47.13
CA GLN A 207 -67.34 -24.22 -46.46
C GLN A 207 -67.17 -22.70 -46.72
N ASN A 208 -67.62 -22.23 -47.89
CA ASN A 208 -67.52 -20.83 -48.30
C ASN A 208 -68.70 -19.96 -47.86
N MET A 209 -69.63 -20.51 -47.06
CA MET A 209 -70.72 -19.71 -46.46
C MET A 209 -70.17 -18.82 -45.33
N PRO A 210 -70.46 -17.51 -45.32
CA PRO A 210 -70.03 -16.62 -44.24
C PRO A 210 -70.62 -17.08 -42.89
N LEU A 211 -69.78 -17.29 -41.88
CA LEU A 211 -70.29 -17.47 -40.51
C LEU A 211 -70.93 -16.15 -40.04
N PRO A 212 -72.07 -16.19 -39.33
CA PRO A 212 -72.67 -14.98 -38.77
C PRO A 212 -71.72 -14.37 -37.73
N SER A 213 -71.19 -13.18 -38.02
CA SER A 213 -70.09 -12.53 -37.29
C SER A 213 -70.44 -12.06 -35.87
N SER A 214 -71.63 -12.37 -35.36
CA SER A 214 -72.13 -11.82 -34.10
C SER A 214 -71.65 -12.57 -32.85
N GLN A 215 -71.22 -13.84 -32.95
CA GLN A 215 -70.98 -14.67 -31.75
C GLN A 215 -69.51 -15.06 -31.50
N VAL A 216 -68.61 -14.83 -32.46
CA VAL A 216 -67.20 -15.20 -32.31
C VAL A 216 -66.43 -14.20 -31.43
N ARG A 217 -66.91 -12.95 -31.33
CA ARG A 217 -66.24 -11.86 -30.59
C ARG A 217 -66.27 -12.03 -29.07
N ASN A 218 -67.25 -12.75 -28.50
CA ASN A 218 -67.43 -12.82 -27.05
C ASN A 218 -66.76 -14.02 -26.38
N LYS A 219 -66.25 -14.99 -27.14
CA LYS A 219 -65.68 -16.24 -26.59
C LYS A 219 -64.16 -16.34 -26.72
N LEU A 220 -63.54 -15.46 -27.51
CA LEU A 220 -62.10 -15.34 -27.65
C LEU A 220 -61.72 -13.95 -27.11
N GLY A 221 -61.06 -13.91 -25.95
CA GLY A 221 -60.70 -12.70 -25.25
C GLY A 221 -60.02 -11.67 -26.15
N MET A 222 -60.15 -10.40 -25.76
CA MET A 222 -59.78 -9.18 -26.48
C MET A 222 -58.27 -9.08 -26.81
N THR A 223 -57.76 -9.89 -27.75
CA THR A 223 -56.39 -9.73 -28.29
C THR A 223 -56.27 -9.99 -29.79
N THR A 224 -57.34 -10.33 -30.51
CA THR A 224 -57.24 -10.76 -31.93
C THR A 224 -57.07 -9.63 -32.97
N SER A 225 -56.74 -8.39 -32.57
CA SER A 225 -56.95 -7.23 -33.45
C SER A 225 -55.79 -6.83 -34.38
N LEU A 226 -54.72 -7.62 -34.52
CA LEU A 226 -53.58 -7.19 -35.34
C LEU A 226 -53.48 -7.83 -36.73
N TYR A 227 -54.35 -8.79 -37.08
CA TYR A 227 -54.48 -9.26 -38.46
C TYR A 227 -55.88 -9.81 -38.72
N ALA A 228 -56.77 -9.03 -39.35
CA ALA A 228 -58.17 -9.43 -39.56
C ALA A 228 -58.70 -9.03 -40.95
N GLY A 229 -58.44 -9.87 -41.95
CA GLY A 229 -59.34 -9.99 -43.10
C GLY A 229 -60.68 -10.64 -42.67
N PRO A 230 -61.72 -10.64 -43.52
CA PRO A 230 -62.96 -11.36 -43.21
C PRO A 230 -62.66 -12.84 -43.00
N ILE A 231 -63.02 -13.40 -41.84
CA ILE A 231 -62.82 -14.82 -41.52
C ILE A 231 -63.63 -15.68 -42.51
N ARG A 232 -62.97 -16.26 -43.51
CA ARG A 232 -63.58 -17.09 -44.56
C ARG A 232 -63.49 -18.56 -44.19
N GLY A 233 -64.15 -18.90 -43.08
CA GLY A 233 -64.26 -20.27 -42.57
C GLY A 233 -63.27 -20.61 -41.46
N VAL A 234 -63.28 -21.88 -41.04
CA VAL A 234 -62.56 -22.39 -39.87
C VAL A 234 -61.03 -22.29 -39.97
N SER A 235 -60.48 -22.28 -41.20
CA SER A 235 -59.03 -22.18 -41.47
C SER A 235 -58.42 -20.83 -41.04
N ASP A 236 -59.19 -19.74 -41.19
CA ASP A 236 -58.75 -18.40 -40.78
C ASP A 236 -58.78 -18.23 -39.26
N ILE A 237 -59.69 -18.92 -38.58
CA ILE A 237 -59.78 -18.94 -37.10
C ILE A 237 -58.54 -19.61 -36.51
N ILE A 238 -58.14 -20.76 -37.07
CA ILE A 238 -56.97 -21.52 -36.63
C ILE A 238 -55.69 -20.68 -36.77
N SER A 239 -55.54 -19.97 -37.89
CA SER A 239 -54.39 -19.08 -38.13
C SER A 239 -54.33 -17.91 -37.14
N ALA A 240 -55.46 -17.28 -36.83
CA ALA A 240 -55.55 -16.18 -35.87
C ALA A 240 -55.27 -16.62 -34.42
N GLN A 241 -55.51 -17.90 -34.08
CA GLN A 241 -55.21 -18.47 -32.76
C GLN A 241 -53.71 -18.71 -32.56
N MET A 242 -52.98 -19.13 -33.61
CA MET A 242 -51.53 -19.35 -33.55
C MET A 242 -50.73 -18.08 -33.25
N SER A 243 -51.18 -16.92 -33.74
CA SER A 243 -50.52 -15.63 -33.47
C SER A 243 -50.74 -15.09 -32.05
N GLN A 244 -51.77 -15.55 -31.33
CA GLN A 244 -52.06 -15.08 -29.96
C GLN A 244 -51.13 -15.68 -28.91
N SER A 245 -50.64 -16.90 -29.13
CA SER A 245 -49.81 -17.63 -28.18
C SER A 245 -48.54 -16.89 -27.78
N THR A 246 -47.88 -16.24 -28.74
CA THR A 246 -46.61 -15.50 -28.50
C THR A 246 -46.80 -14.21 -27.70
N THR A 247 -48.03 -13.68 -27.61
CA THR A 247 -48.31 -12.41 -26.90
C THR A 247 -48.61 -12.58 -25.41
N MET A 248 -48.99 -13.79 -24.95
CA MET A 248 -49.21 -14.07 -23.53
C MET A 248 -47.89 -14.12 -22.74
N ASP A 249 -46.82 -14.65 -23.34
CA ASP A 249 -45.49 -14.73 -22.74
C ASP A 249 -44.93 -13.34 -22.37
N VAL A 250 -45.24 -12.33 -23.17
CA VAL A 250 -44.82 -10.92 -22.94
C VAL A 250 -45.55 -10.29 -21.75
N ASN A 251 -46.82 -10.65 -21.51
CA ASN A 251 -47.60 -10.10 -20.40
C ASN A 251 -47.26 -10.75 -19.05
N LEU A 252 -46.84 -12.01 -19.03
CA LEU A 252 -46.42 -12.69 -17.80
C LEU A 252 -45.10 -12.13 -17.27
N ALA A 253 -44.17 -11.79 -18.16
CA ALA A 253 -42.91 -11.11 -17.82
C ALA A 253 -43.17 -9.75 -17.13
N ASN A 254 -44.17 -8.99 -17.59
CA ASN A 254 -44.53 -7.70 -17.00
C ASN A 254 -45.15 -7.80 -15.59
N HIS A 255 -45.78 -8.93 -15.23
CA HIS A 255 -46.35 -9.12 -13.89
C HIS A 255 -45.29 -9.51 -12.84
N ILE A 256 -44.17 -10.10 -13.25
CA ILE A 256 -43.04 -10.44 -12.35
C ILE A 256 -42.18 -9.20 -12.06
N SER A 257 -42.19 -8.20 -12.95
CA SER A 257 -41.41 -6.96 -12.81
C SER A 257 -42.03 -5.90 -11.88
N SER A 258 -43.05 -6.24 -11.09
CA SER A 258 -43.59 -5.30 -10.08
C SER A 258 -42.60 -5.20 -8.90
N GLU A 259 -41.86 -4.10 -8.87
CA GLU A 259 -40.80 -3.72 -7.92
C GLU A 259 -41.21 -3.76 -6.44
N THR A 260 -42.51 -3.83 -6.16
CA THR A 260 -43.12 -3.63 -4.83
C THR A 260 -42.99 -4.84 -3.89
N ASP A 261 -43.03 -6.07 -4.40
CA ASP A 261 -42.94 -7.29 -3.56
C ASP A 261 -41.54 -7.51 -2.97
N TRP A 262 -40.51 -6.95 -3.62
CA TRP A 262 -39.10 -7.12 -3.21
C TRP A 262 -38.71 -6.29 -1.99
N GLN A 263 -39.45 -5.24 -1.65
CA GLN A 263 -39.10 -4.41 -0.50
C GLN A 263 -39.70 -4.93 0.81
N GLU A 264 -40.81 -5.67 0.76
CA GLU A 264 -41.54 -6.12 1.96
C GLU A 264 -40.96 -7.43 2.54
N GLU A 265 -40.37 -8.31 1.71
CA GLU A 265 -39.87 -9.64 2.14
C GLU A 265 -38.39 -9.62 2.62
N PHE A 266 -37.59 -8.65 2.18
CA PHE A 266 -36.14 -8.65 2.42
C PHE A 266 -35.68 -7.86 3.65
N GLY A 267 -36.59 -7.14 4.33
CA GLY A 267 -36.32 -6.44 5.57
C GLY A 267 -35.23 -5.36 5.46
N GLU A 268 -35.13 -4.58 6.54
CA GLU A 268 -34.36 -3.33 6.71
C GLU A 268 -33.08 -3.21 5.86
N THR A 269 -33.04 -2.08 5.16
CA THR A 269 -32.06 -1.65 4.18
C THR A 269 -30.62 -1.83 4.65
N GLY A 270 -29.80 -2.48 3.82
CA GLY A 270 -28.33 -2.41 3.96
C GLY A 270 -27.79 -0.97 3.89
N ALA A 271 -28.62 0.01 3.56
CA ALA A 271 -28.33 1.43 3.62
C ALA A 271 -28.01 1.92 5.05
N ASP A 272 -28.68 1.40 6.09
CA ASP A 272 -28.42 1.85 7.48
C ASP A 272 -27.06 1.36 8.00
N ILE A 273 -26.58 0.23 7.50
CA ILE A 273 -25.27 -0.34 7.85
C ILE A 273 -24.14 0.35 7.08
N LEU A 274 -24.40 0.80 5.84
CA LEU A 274 -23.46 1.64 5.09
C LEU A 274 -23.41 3.08 5.63
N GLN A 275 -24.50 3.56 6.23
CA GLN A 275 -24.56 4.88 6.82
C GLN A 275 -23.75 4.97 8.13
N SER A 276 -23.71 3.91 8.95
CA SER A 276 -22.83 3.86 10.12
C SER A 276 -21.33 3.87 9.76
N ILE A 277 -20.95 3.31 8.61
CA ILE A 277 -19.59 3.38 8.07
C ILE A 277 -19.26 4.79 7.56
N ARG A 278 -20.24 5.47 6.95
CA ARG A 278 -20.08 6.82 6.41
C ARG A 278 -20.03 7.90 7.49
N GLU A 279 -20.66 7.67 8.64
CA GLU A 279 -20.59 8.59 9.78
C GLU A 279 -19.24 8.47 10.52
N ASN A 280 -18.63 7.29 10.53
CA ASN A 280 -17.27 7.09 11.07
C ASN A 280 -16.16 7.67 10.16
N SER A 281 -16.39 7.82 8.85
CA SER A 281 -15.40 8.37 7.92
C SER A 281 -15.37 9.91 7.84
N ASN A 282 -16.37 10.59 8.42
CA ASN A 282 -16.58 12.03 8.19
C ASN A 282 -16.09 12.95 9.32
N THR A 283 -15.49 12.42 10.41
CA THR A 283 -15.07 13.25 11.55
C THR A 283 -13.61 13.69 11.56
N GLU A 284 -12.72 13.18 10.70
CA GLU A 284 -11.33 13.65 10.66
C GLU A 284 -10.79 13.65 9.22
N THR A 285 -10.83 14.79 8.54
CA THR A 285 -9.84 15.21 7.52
C THR A 285 -10.23 16.60 6.99
N VAL A 286 -9.77 17.64 7.68
CA VAL A 286 -9.61 18.98 7.08
C VAL A 286 -8.12 19.23 6.98
N VAL A 287 -7.49 18.83 5.86
CA VAL A 287 -6.20 19.39 5.42
C VAL A 287 -6.12 19.38 3.88
N ASP A 288 -6.36 20.56 3.33
CA ASP A 288 -5.69 21.27 2.22
C ASP A 288 -5.21 20.50 0.97
N GLU A 289 -5.83 20.81 -0.17
CA GLU A 289 -5.41 20.40 -1.52
C GLU A 289 -4.37 21.37 -2.09
N SER A 290 -3.23 20.84 -2.56
CA SER A 290 -2.43 21.52 -3.59
C SER A 290 -1.89 20.55 -4.65
N LYS A 291 -2.59 20.54 -5.79
CA LYS A 291 -2.13 20.52 -7.20
C LYS A 291 -0.75 19.91 -7.53
N MET A 292 -0.73 18.88 -8.38
CA MET A 292 0.43 18.46 -9.19
C MET A 292 -0.02 18.22 -10.64
N ASP A 293 0.74 18.79 -11.57
CA ASP A 293 0.54 18.84 -13.01
C ASP A 293 0.96 17.54 -13.74
N ASP A 294 0.31 17.33 -14.89
CA ASP A 294 0.58 16.35 -15.93
C ASP A 294 1.96 16.55 -16.59
N ASP A 295 2.70 15.45 -16.79
CA ASP A 295 3.33 15.05 -18.06
C ASP A 295 4.34 13.93 -17.81
N ASN A 296 4.17 12.77 -18.47
CA ASN A 296 5.00 12.39 -19.62
C ASN A 296 4.83 10.91 -19.98
N LYS A 297 4.76 10.68 -21.28
CA LYS A 297 4.39 9.47 -21.99
C LYS A 297 5.66 8.64 -22.26
N SER A 298 5.67 7.36 -21.87
CA SER A 298 6.58 6.38 -22.46
C SER A 298 5.97 4.99 -22.44
N SER A 299 5.66 4.53 -23.65
CA SER A 299 5.28 3.20 -24.07
C SER A 299 6.36 2.16 -23.80
N VAL A 300 6.00 1.03 -23.17
CA VAL A 300 6.61 -0.27 -23.46
C VAL A 300 5.53 -1.35 -23.45
N GLU A 301 5.52 -2.13 -24.53
CA GLU A 301 4.56 -3.15 -24.89
C GLU A 301 4.59 -4.36 -23.97
N VAL A 302 3.38 -4.92 -23.80
CA VAL A 302 3.06 -6.20 -23.18
C VAL A 302 3.32 -7.32 -24.19
N THR A 303 3.99 -8.39 -23.78
CA THR A 303 3.75 -9.72 -24.35
C THR A 303 3.63 -10.77 -23.23
N CYS A 304 2.47 -11.41 -23.22
CA CYS A 304 2.14 -12.57 -22.42
C CYS A 304 2.70 -13.83 -23.09
N ALA A 305 3.17 -14.80 -22.30
CA ALA A 305 3.21 -16.19 -22.73
C ALA A 305 3.03 -17.14 -21.54
N GLU A 306 2.15 -18.09 -21.77
CA GLU A 306 1.62 -19.12 -20.88
C GLU A 306 2.49 -20.40 -20.99
N ASN A 307 2.50 -21.18 -19.91
CA ASN A 307 2.49 -22.66 -19.85
C ASN A 307 3.77 -23.54 -19.88
N VAL A 308 3.77 -24.46 -18.89
CA VAL A 308 4.16 -25.89 -18.89
C VAL A 308 5.52 -26.30 -18.25
N GLU A 309 5.42 -26.93 -17.06
CA GLU A 309 6.36 -27.90 -16.43
C GLU A 309 6.50 -29.22 -17.25
N PRO A 310 7.44 -30.17 -17.02
CA PRO A 310 8.10 -30.54 -15.75
C PRO A 310 9.58 -31.04 -15.79
N GLU A 311 10.11 -31.28 -14.58
CA GLU A 311 11.22 -32.14 -14.12
C GLU A 311 12.63 -32.04 -14.74
N ARG A 312 13.63 -31.85 -13.85
CA ARG A 312 14.78 -32.77 -13.72
C ARG A 312 15.44 -32.69 -12.35
N VAL A 313 15.61 -33.87 -11.78
CA VAL A 313 16.43 -34.25 -10.61
C VAL A 313 17.90 -33.88 -10.84
N ASP A 314 18.57 -33.35 -9.82
CA ASP A 314 19.91 -33.82 -9.42
C ASP A 314 20.22 -33.40 -7.97
N ASN A 315 20.75 -34.37 -7.23
CA ASN A 315 21.21 -34.27 -5.86
C ASN A 315 22.54 -33.51 -5.82
N ASP A 316 22.80 -32.76 -4.75
CA ASP A 316 24.02 -32.89 -3.93
C ASP A 316 24.01 -31.91 -2.76
N ASP A 317 24.05 -32.51 -1.56
CA ASP A 317 24.77 -32.14 -0.33
C ASP A 317 25.20 -30.68 -0.11
N THR A 318 24.88 -30.14 1.08
CA THR A 318 25.88 -29.98 2.17
C THR A 318 25.21 -29.39 3.42
N LEU A 319 25.24 -30.19 4.48
CA LEU A 319 24.86 -29.85 5.85
C LEU A 319 25.91 -28.92 6.47
N GLY A 320 25.50 -27.75 6.96
CA GLY A 320 26.29 -26.89 7.85
C GLY A 320 25.64 -26.84 9.22
N THR A 321 25.96 -27.81 10.07
CA THR A 321 25.51 -27.88 11.46
C THR A 321 26.42 -27.06 12.37
N ASP A 322 25.74 -26.25 13.17
CA ASP A 322 26.06 -25.68 14.47
C ASP A 322 27.24 -26.34 15.23
N LEU A 323 28.21 -25.53 15.66
CA LEU A 323 29.20 -25.90 16.67
C LEU A 323 29.17 -24.89 17.82
N THR A 324 28.16 -25.04 18.68
CA THR A 324 28.26 -24.64 20.08
C THR A 324 29.35 -25.43 20.79
N GLY A 325 30.29 -24.70 21.40
CA GLY A 325 30.62 -24.96 22.79
C GLY A 325 31.92 -25.71 23.10
N ARG A 326 32.71 -25.00 23.92
CA ARG A 326 33.40 -25.44 25.15
C ARG A 326 34.92 -25.66 25.11
N THR A 327 35.55 -24.88 26.00
CA THR A 327 36.71 -25.16 26.87
C THR A 327 38.07 -25.27 26.19
N LEU A 328 39.16 -24.72 26.72
CA LEU A 328 39.53 -24.26 28.07
C LEU A 328 40.55 -23.13 27.92
#